data_AF-A0A550GIG6-F1
#
_entry.id   AF-A0A550GIG6-F1
#
_cell.length_a   1.000
_cell.length_b   1.000
_cell.length_c   1.000
_cell.angle_alpha   90.00
_cell.angle_beta   90.00
_cell.angle_gamma   90.00
#
_symmetry.space_group_name_H-M   'P 1'
#
loop_
_entity.id
_entity.type
_entity.pdbx_description
1 polymer ?
#
loop_
_entity_poly.entity_id
_entity_poly.type
_entity_poly.pdbx_seq_one_letter_code
_entity_poly.pdbx_strand_id
1 'polypeptide(L)'
;MLPQMASLFGGGDNIVSLIFQLVFTGIFVVFMFYGQRVQMMVMLREVETHLRRLKFMRDDGQKVAVETIKQVGKPVGDPSDRIDQFMEYIAITPQTMDPNGIVWKLEHVLDV
;
A
#
# COMPACT_ATOMS: atom_id res chain seq x y z
N MET A 1 -36.48 15.19 21.30
CA MET A 1 -35.06 15.06 20.88
C MET A 1 -34.85 15.08 19.35
N LEU A 2 -35.91 14.90 18.53
CA LEU A 2 -35.82 14.93 17.05
C LEU A 2 -35.83 16.31 16.33
N PRO A 3 -36.16 17.47 16.94
CA PRO A 3 -36.25 18.73 16.18
C PRO A 3 -34.88 19.37 15.88
N GLN A 4 -33.81 18.98 16.58
CA GLN A 4 -32.47 19.56 16.39
C GLN A 4 -31.74 19.03 15.13
N MET A 5 -32.14 17.87 14.61
CA MET A 5 -31.58 17.34 13.36
C MET A 5 -32.24 17.98 12.13
N ALA A 6 -33.51 18.41 12.25
CA ALA A 6 -34.20 19.13 11.18
C ALA A 6 -33.66 20.57 11.01
N SER A 7 -33.25 21.23 12.10
CA SER A 7 -32.64 22.56 12.03
C SER A 7 -31.25 22.57 11.39
N LEU A 8 -30.55 21.42 11.34
CA LEU A 8 -29.27 21.27 10.65
C LEU A 8 -29.44 21.18 9.11
N PHE A 9 -30.63 20.77 8.65
CA PHE A 9 -30.97 20.61 7.23
C PHE A 9 -31.89 21.72 6.68
N GLY A 10 -31.91 22.90 7.32
CA GLY A 10 -32.63 24.07 6.81
C GLY A 10 -33.97 24.30 7.50
N GLY A 11 -33.91 24.83 8.72
CA GLY A 11 -35.08 25.41 9.39
C GLY A 11 -35.36 26.81 8.85
N GLY A 12 -36.14 26.90 7.77
CA GLY A 12 -36.68 28.16 7.28
C GLY A 12 -37.79 27.90 6.27
N ASP A 13 -39.04 28.17 6.66
CA ASP A 13 -40.27 28.06 5.84
C ASP A 13 -40.32 29.05 4.64
N ASN A 14 -39.17 29.52 4.19
CA ASN A 14 -39.03 30.48 3.10
C ASN A 14 -38.64 29.73 1.81
N ILE A 15 -39.46 29.86 0.77
CA ILE A 15 -39.20 29.32 -0.58
C ILE A 15 -37.78 29.68 -1.09
N VAL A 16 -37.29 30.87 -0.72
CA VAL A 16 -35.92 31.34 -1.05
C VAL A 16 -34.83 30.48 -0.39
N SER A 17 -35.05 30.04 0.86
CA SER A 17 -34.14 29.15 1.59
C SER A 17 -34.08 27.77 0.94
N LEU A 18 -35.22 27.24 0.52
CA LEU A 18 -35.32 25.95 -0.18
C LEU A 18 -34.58 25.99 -1.54
N ILE A 19 -34.76 27.08 -2.31
CA ILE A 19 -34.07 27.27 -3.59
C ILE A 19 -32.55 27.33 -3.38
N PHE A 20 -32.09 28.10 -2.39
CA PHE A 20 -30.67 28.20 -2.08
C PHE A 20 -30.07 26.86 -1.65
N GLN A 21 -30.79 26.09 -0.82
CA GLN A 21 -30.39 24.76 -0.40
C GLN A 21 -30.32 23.76 -1.57
N LEU A 22 -31.27 23.81 -2.51
CA LEU A 22 -31.26 22.99 -3.71
C LEU A 22 -30.05 23.29 -4.60
N VAL A 23 -29.75 24.58 -4.81
CA VAL A 23 -28.58 25.02 -5.59
C VAL A 23 -27.28 24.57 -4.92
N PHE A 24 -27.15 24.77 -3.60
CA PHE A 24 -25.97 24.36 -2.85
C PHE A 24 -25.78 22.83 -2.88
N THR A 25 -26.86 22.08 -2.71
CA THR A 25 -26.83 20.61 -2.79
C THR A 25 -26.43 20.14 -4.20
N GLY A 26 -26.95 20.78 -5.26
CA GLY A 26 -26.57 20.48 -6.64
C GLY A 26 -25.07 20.69 -6.90
N ILE A 27 -24.52 21.81 -6.43
CA ILE A 27 -23.08 22.11 -6.50
C ILE A 27 -22.28 21.06 -5.73
N PHE A 28 -22.70 20.70 -4.52
CA PHE A 28 -22.02 19.71 -3.70
C PHE A 28 -21.98 18.33 -4.37
N VAL A 29 -23.08 17.90 -5.00
CA VAL A 29 -23.14 16.63 -5.76
C VAL A 29 -22.15 16.65 -6.92
N VAL A 30 -22.06 17.75 -7.67
CA VAL A 30 -21.06 17.89 -8.74
C VAL A 30 -19.64 17.77 -8.16
N PHE A 31 -19.32 18.51 -7.10
CA PHE A 31 -18.01 18.43 -6.45
C PHE A 31 -17.70 17.05 -5.86
N MET A 32 -18.70 16.30 -5.39
CA MET A 32 -18.50 14.94 -4.90
C MET A 32 -18.00 14.00 -6.01
N PHE A 33 -18.60 14.08 -7.20
CA PHE A 33 -18.19 13.25 -8.34
C PHE A 33 -16.79 13.63 -8.87
N TYR A 34 -16.49 14.93 -8.96
CA TYR A 34 -15.20 15.39 -9.48
C TYR A 34 -14.08 15.38 -8.42
N GLY A 35 -14.42 15.56 -7.14
CA GLY A 35 -13.47 15.61 -6.02
C GLY A 35 -12.74 14.30 -5.81
N GLN A 36 -13.44 13.17 -5.97
CA GLN A 36 -12.81 11.84 -5.88
C GLN A 36 -11.72 11.65 -6.94
N ARG A 37 -11.90 12.15 -8.17
CA ARG A 37 -10.90 12.05 -9.23
C ARG A 37 -9.64 12.84 -8.90
N VAL A 38 -9.80 14.04 -8.36
CA VAL A 38 -8.68 14.88 -7.91
C VAL A 38 -7.96 14.22 -6.73
N GLN A 39 -8.70 13.68 -5.77
CA GLN A 39 -8.12 12.97 -4.63
C GLN A 39 -7.28 11.77 -5.07
N MET A 40 -7.77 10.98 -6.05
CA MET A 40 -7.01 9.87 -6.62
C MET A 40 -5.71 10.33 -7.28
N MET A 41 -5.72 11.45 -8.02
CA MET A 41 -4.50 11.99 -8.64
C MET A 41 -3.46 12.42 -7.59
N VAL A 42 -3.90 13.03 -6.48
CA VAL A 42 -3.01 13.40 -5.37
C VAL A 42 -2.45 12.15 -4.70
N MET A 43 -3.29 11.16 -4.42
CA MET A 43 -2.88 9.89 -3.81
C MET A 43 -1.85 9.15 -4.67
N LEU A 44 -2.04 9.12 -5.99
CA LEU A 44 -1.08 8.50 -6.91
C LEU A 44 0.29 9.20 -6.88
N ARG A 45 0.32 10.54 -6.80
CA ARG A 45 1.57 11.31 -6.69
C ARG A 45 2.29 11.04 -5.37
N GLU A 46 1.54 10.89 -4.29
CA GLU A 46 2.08 10.55 -2.98
C GLU A 46 2.71 9.15 -3.01
N VAL A 47 2.00 8.15 -3.54
CA VAL A 47 2.52 6.78 -3.75
C VAL A 47 3.79 6.82 -4.61
N GLU A 48 3.78 7.56 -5.72
CA GLU A 48 4.97 7.71 -6.58
C GLU A 48 6.16 8.29 -5.81
N THR A 49 5.93 9.29 -4.97
CA THR A 49 6.97 9.92 -4.14
C THR A 49 7.56 8.93 -3.15
N HIS A 50 6.71 8.15 -2.48
CA HIS A 50 7.16 7.10 -1.56
C HIS A 50 7.93 5.99 -2.28
N LEU A 51 7.47 5.55 -3.45
CA LEU A 51 8.18 4.59 -4.29
C LEU A 51 9.55 5.12 -4.71
N ARG A 52 9.65 6.40 -5.08
CA ARG A 52 10.93 7.04 -5.43
C ARG A 52 11.89 7.07 -4.25
N ARG A 53 11.38 7.37 -3.04
CA ARG A 53 12.17 7.32 -1.80
C ARG A 53 12.65 5.90 -1.49
N LEU A 54 11.79 4.89 -1.66
CA LEU A 54 12.15 3.48 -1.50
C LEU A 54 13.25 3.06 -2.47
N LYS A 55 13.14 3.45 -3.75
CA LYS A 55 14.18 3.20 -4.74
C LYS A 55 15.52 3.82 -4.32
N PHE A 56 15.51 5.07 -3.87
CA PHE A 56 16.71 5.75 -3.39
C PHE A 56 17.36 5.01 -2.20
N MET A 57 16.56 4.59 -1.21
CA MET A 57 17.05 3.82 -0.06
C MET A 57 17.64 2.46 -0.47
N ARG A 58 17.02 1.78 -1.44
CA ARG A 58 17.53 0.52 -2.02
C ARG A 58 18.87 0.72 -2.71
N ASP A 59 18.98 1.75 -3.55
CA ASP A 59 20.21 2.04 -4.31
C ASP A 59 21.36 2.47 -3.40
N ASP A 60 21.08 3.25 -2.35
CA ASP A 60 22.09 3.62 -1.35
C ASP A 60 22.50 2.43 -0.48
N GLY A 61 21.53 1.60 -0.06
CA GLY A 61 21.82 0.36 0.68
C GLY A 61 22.69 -0.60 -0.12
N GLN A 62 22.44 -0.72 -1.44
CA GLN A 62 23.27 -1.51 -2.35
C GLN A 62 24.72 -1.00 -2.39
N LYS A 63 24.92 0.31 -2.56
CA LYS A 63 26.27 0.91 -2.56
C LYS A 63 27.02 0.66 -1.26
N VAL A 64 26.37 0.89 -0.12
CA VAL A 64 26.96 0.69 1.21
C VAL A 64 27.31 -0.79 1.43
N ALA A 65 26.44 -1.71 1.00
CA ALA A 65 26.70 -3.16 1.09
C ALA A 65 27.92 -3.57 0.25
N VAL A 66 27.99 -3.11 -1.00
CA VAL A 66 29.13 -3.37 -1.90
C VAL A 66 30.42 -2.82 -1.32
N GLU A 67 30.42 -1.59 -0.82
CA GLU A 67 31.60 -0.97 -0.21
C GLU A 67 32.06 -1.73 1.02
N THR A 68 31.15 -2.07 1.93
CA THR A 68 31.46 -2.81 3.15
C THR A 68 32.05 -4.19 2.84
N ILE A 69 31.47 -4.92 1.88
CA ILE A 69 31.95 -6.25 1.49
C ILE A 69 33.33 -6.17 0.82
N LYS A 70 33.57 -5.13 0.01
CA LYS A 70 34.90 -4.87 -0.58
C LYS A 70 35.96 -4.58 0.51
N GLN A 71 35.61 -3.79 1.52
CA GLN A 71 36.53 -3.44 2.62
C GLN A 71 36.84 -4.62 3.55
N VAL A 72 35.84 -5.40 3.96
CA VAL A 72 35.99 -6.49 4.94
C VAL A 72 36.43 -7.80 4.29
N GLY A 73 35.82 -8.17 3.16
CA GLY A 73 35.97 -9.49 2.56
C GLY A 73 37.11 -9.63 1.55
N LYS A 74 37.61 -8.52 0.97
CA LYS A 74 38.60 -8.51 -0.13
C LYS A 74 38.32 -9.60 -1.19
N PRO A 75 37.13 -9.61 -1.79
CA PRO A 75 36.73 -10.67 -2.72
C PRO A 75 37.64 -10.70 -3.95
N VAL A 76 37.90 -11.90 -4.47
CA VAL A 76 38.75 -12.16 -5.65
C VAL A 76 38.10 -11.65 -6.97
N GLY A 77 36.79 -11.35 -6.95
CA GLY A 77 36.02 -10.81 -8.07
C GLY A 77 34.99 -9.77 -7.63
N ASP A 78 34.22 -9.23 -8.57
CA ASP A 78 33.20 -8.21 -8.27
C ASP A 78 32.02 -8.83 -7.49
N PRO A 79 31.77 -8.39 -6.24
CA PRO A 79 30.67 -8.93 -5.43
C PRO A 79 29.29 -8.37 -5.80
N SER A 80 29.22 -7.37 -6.69
CA SER A 80 28.00 -6.61 -6.97
C SER A 80 26.81 -7.49 -7.39
N ASP A 81 27.00 -8.41 -8.34
CA ASP A 81 25.92 -9.29 -8.82
C ASP A 81 25.33 -10.19 -7.73
N ARG A 82 26.17 -10.68 -6.81
CA ARG A 82 25.74 -11.54 -5.70
C ARG A 82 24.98 -10.75 -4.64
N ILE A 83 25.38 -9.50 -4.40
CA ILE A 83 24.72 -8.61 -3.46
C ILE A 83 23.34 -8.24 -3.99
N ASP A 84 23.23 -7.95 -5.30
CA ASP A 84 21.96 -7.64 -5.93
C ASP A 84 20.99 -8.82 -5.86
N GLN A 85 21.47 -10.02 -6.19
CA GLN A 85 20.68 -11.24 -6.06
C GLN A 85 20.21 -11.49 -4.61
N PHE A 86 21.06 -11.20 -3.62
CA PHE A 86 20.70 -11.36 -2.21
C PHE A 86 19.71 -10.28 -1.73
N MET A 87 19.89 -9.03 -2.16
CA MET A 87 18.96 -7.93 -1.82
C MET A 87 17.58 -8.14 -2.44
N GLU A 88 17.49 -8.83 -3.57
CA GLU A 88 16.24 -9.18 -4.25
C GLU A 88 15.67 -10.55 -3.83
N TYR A 89 16.43 -11.32 -3.04
CA TYR A 89 16.00 -12.64 -2.59
C TYR A 89 14.91 -12.54 -1.54
N ILE A 90 13.74 -13.11 -1.85
CA ILE A 90 12.65 -13.32 -0.89
C ILE A 90 12.52 -14.81 -0.58
N ALA A 91 12.63 -15.16 0.70
CA ALA A 91 12.37 -16.52 1.17
C ALA A 91 10.87 -16.70 1.39
N ILE A 92 10.19 -17.39 0.49
CA ILE A 92 8.81 -17.82 0.70
C ILE A 92 8.85 -19.10 1.52
N THR A 93 8.52 -18.99 2.80
CA THR A 93 8.38 -20.18 3.64
C THR A 93 7.17 -20.99 3.21
N PRO A 94 7.25 -22.34 3.24
CA PRO A 94 6.06 -23.15 3.01
C PRO A 94 5.03 -22.86 4.11
N GLN A 95 3.76 -22.67 3.72
CA GLN A 95 2.66 -22.46 4.67
C GLN A 95 2.41 -23.71 5.54
N THR A 96 2.68 -24.90 4.99
CA THR A 96 2.57 -26.19 5.66
C THR A 96 3.69 -27.12 5.19
N MET A 97 4.17 -28.02 6.06
CA MET A 97 5.20 -29.01 5.70
C MET A 97 4.77 -29.95 4.57
N ASP A 98 3.46 -30.06 4.31
CA ASP A 98 2.93 -30.88 3.24
C ASP A 98 1.57 -30.40 2.73
N PRO A 99 1.53 -29.71 1.58
CA PRO A 99 0.29 -29.27 0.95
C PRO A 99 -0.63 -30.42 0.50
N ASN A 100 -0.08 -31.63 0.30
CA ASN A 100 -0.78 -32.79 -0.27
C ASN A 100 -1.02 -33.93 0.75
N GLY A 101 -0.60 -33.78 2.01
CA GLY A 101 -0.83 -34.74 3.10
C GLY A 101 -0.17 -36.12 2.91
N ILE A 102 0.90 -36.19 2.11
CA ILE A 102 1.79 -37.33 1.93
C ILE A 102 2.46 -37.77 3.26
N VAL A 103 2.82 -36.85 4.16
CA VAL A 103 3.48 -37.13 5.44
C VAL A 103 2.63 -38.02 6.33
N TRP A 104 1.33 -37.75 6.45
CA TRP A 104 0.41 -38.59 7.24
C TRP A 104 0.24 -40.00 6.64
N LYS A 105 0.35 -40.13 5.31
CA LYS A 105 0.31 -41.43 4.62
C LYS A 105 1.61 -42.23 4.83
N LEU A 106 2.75 -41.56 4.87
CA LEU A 106 4.05 -42.19 5.17
C LEU A 106 4.11 -42.66 6.63
N GLU A 107 3.56 -41.88 7.56
CA GLU A 107 3.46 -42.25 8.98
C GLU A 107 2.65 -43.55 9.17
N HIS A 108 1.53 -43.69 8.46
CA HIS A 108 0.69 -44.90 8.49
C HIS A 108 1.35 -46.16 7.89
N VAL A 109 2.34 -46.01 7.01
CA VAL A 109 3.07 -47.15 6.43
C VAL A 109 4.27 -47.53 7.29
N LEU A 110 4.82 -46.58 8.05
CA LEU A 110 5.94 -46.80 8.95
C LEU A 110 5.51 -47.36 10.32
N ASP A 111 4.28 -47.09 10.75
CA ASP A 111 3.68 -47.62 11.97
C ASP A 111 3.08 -49.02 11.69
N VAL A 112 3.80 -50.08 12.08
CA VAL A 112 3.37 -51.49 12.05
C VAL A 112 3.26 -52.02 13.47
#